data_AF-A0A7S1K148-F1
#
_entry.id   AF-A0A7S1K148-F1
#
_cell.length_a   1.000
_cell.length_b   1.000
_cell.length_c   1.000
_cell.angle_alpha   90.00
_cell.angle_beta   90.00
_cell.angle_gamma   90.00
#
_symmetry.space_group_name_H-M   'P 1'
#
loop_
_entity.id
_entity.type
_entity.pdbx_description
1 polymer ?
#
loop_
_entity_poly.entity_id
_entity_poly.type
_entity_poly.pdbx_seq_one_letter_code
_entity_poly.pdbx_strand_id
1 'polypeptide(L)'
;MMASWKRRRRKNLATALWFLAALCVLTKRLHGCLITDNYPTAVERPPEPCFILLGSIPRSILNGASGHPSTILNAQPRKRLPERTAFVHCAKCGELLYRYKKGGKGTLVKCYEERIVEDFTNGDLTCHSCGSEFARRTLIHGRPAHKMIGGKVTLKK
;
A
#
# COMPACT_ATOMS: atom_id res chain seq x y z
N MET A 1 23.64 37.20 -61.81
CA MET A 1 23.03 35.85 -61.69
C MET A 1 21.97 35.87 -60.59
N MET A 2 20.90 35.07 -60.73
CA MET A 2 20.01 34.59 -59.66
C MET A 2 19.34 35.63 -58.72
N ALA A 3 18.16 36.13 -59.13
CA ALA A 3 17.20 36.78 -58.22
C ALA A 3 15.74 36.43 -58.61
N SER A 4 15.38 35.14 -58.55
CA SER A 4 14.00 34.69 -58.82
C SER A 4 13.71 33.34 -58.16
N TRP A 5 12.97 33.34 -57.04
CA TRP A 5 11.82 32.44 -56.84
C TRP A 5 11.04 32.67 -55.54
N LYS A 6 9.72 32.79 -55.71
CA LYS A 6 8.67 32.33 -54.76
C LYS A 6 8.72 32.82 -53.30
N ARG A 7 8.14 34.02 -53.16
CA ARG A 7 7.11 34.35 -52.16
C ARG A 7 5.94 33.31 -52.16
N ARG A 8 6.18 32.04 -51.78
CA ARG A 8 5.15 30.96 -51.71
C ARG A 8 5.57 29.79 -50.79
N ARG A 9 5.31 29.90 -49.47
CA ARG A 9 5.05 28.80 -48.49
C ARG A 9 4.94 29.36 -47.05
N ARG A 10 3.83 30.05 -46.73
CA ARG A 10 3.49 30.51 -45.36
C ARG A 10 2.06 30.11 -44.92
N LYS A 11 1.48 29.05 -45.50
CA LYS A 11 0.08 28.63 -45.29
C LYS A 11 -0.15 27.14 -44.99
N ASN A 12 0.90 26.35 -44.70
CA ASN A 12 0.80 24.89 -44.55
C ASN A 12 1.28 24.34 -43.18
N LEU A 13 1.34 25.16 -42.12
CA LEU A 13 1.72 24.72 -40.77
C LEU A 13 0.50 24.55 -39.84
N ALA A 14 -0.57 25.34 -40.04
CA ALA A 14 -1.79 25.24 -39.22
C ALA A 14 -2.66 24.01 -39.56
N THR A 15 -2.60 23.50 -40.80
CA THR A 15 -3.38 22.34 -41.26
C THR A 15 -2.76 21.00 -40.86
N ALA A 16 -1.43 20.93 -40.67
CA ALA A 16 -0.75 19.69 -40.30
C ALA A 16 -1.08 19.22 -38.87
N LEU A 17 -1.29 20.17 -37.94
CA LEU A 17 -1.58 19.87 -36.54
C LEU A 17 -3.00 19.31 -36.30
N TRP A 18 -3.96 19.64 -37.17
CA TRP A 18 -5.33 19.11 -37.08
C TRP A 18 -5.44 17.63 -37.47
N PHE A 19 -4.67 17.17 -38.47
CA PHE A 19 -4.72 15.78 -38.93
C PHE A 19 -4.10 14.77 -37.93
N LEU A 20 -3.09 15.17 -37.15
CA LEU A 20 -2.46 14.29 -36.16
C LEU A 20 -3.32 14.07 -34.91
N ALA A 21 -4.16 15.03 -34.53
CA ALA A 21 -5.06 14.87 -33.38
C ALA A 21 -6.20 13.86 -33.65
N ALA A 22 -6.73 13.82 -34.87
CA ALA A 22 -7.85 12.94 -35.25
C ALA A 22 -7.49 11.45 -35.28
N LEU A 23 -6.24 11.10 -35.60
CA LEU A 23 -5.76 9.70 -35.67
C LEU A 23 -5.59 9.04 -34.29
N CYS A 24 -5.46 9.82 -33.22
CA CYS A 24 -5.20 9.30 -31.86
C CYS A 24 -6.45 8.71 -31.17
N VAL A 25 -7.65 9.01 -31.67
CA VAL A 25 -8.93 8.56 -31.06
C VAL A 25 -9.34 7.16 -31.54
N LEU A 26 -8.79 6.66 -32.66
CA LEU A 26 -9.22 5.40 -33.30
C LEU A 26 -8.35 4.16 -32.98
N THR A 27 -7.20 4.29 -32.32
CA THR A 27 -6.33 3.15 -31.97
C THR A 27 -6.58 2.57 -30.57
N LYS A 28 -7.38 3.23 -29.72
CA LYS A 28 -7.72 2.78 -28.35
C LYS A 28 -8.78 1.67 -28.31
N ARG A 29 -8.66 0.60 -29.12
CA ARG A 29 -9.70 -0.45 -29.15
C ARG A 29 -9.31 -1.91 -29.42
N LEU A 30 -8.03 -2.25 -29.66
CA LEU A 30 -7.64 -3.62 -30.06
C LEU A 30 -6.32 -4.14 -29.45
N HIS A 31 -6.08 -3.95 -28.15
CA HIS A 31 -5.18 -4.83 -27.39
C HIS A 31 -5.79 -5.12 -26.02
N GLY A 32 -6.30 -6.34 -25.85
CA GLY A 32 -6.71 -6.89 -24.56
C GLY A 32 -5.93 -8.18 -24.26
N CYS A 33 -5.92 -8.57 -22.98
CA CYS A 33 -5.35 -9.81 -22.40
C CYS A 33 -3.82 -9.95 -22.53
N LEU A 34 -3.03 -10.21 -21.49
CA LEU A 34 -3.22 -11.05 -20.29
C LEU A 34 -2.93 -10.23 -19.00
N ILE A 35 -3.67 -10.38 -17.89
CA ILE A 35 -3.52 -11.40 -16.81
C ILE A 35 -2.04 -11.53 -16.39
N THR A 36 -1.56 -11.15 -15.20
CA THR A 36 -2.14 -11.26 -13.84
C THR A 36 -2.24 -9.84 -13.18
N ASP A 37 -2.32 -9.57 -11.87
CA ASP A 37 -2.27 -10.43 -10.65
C ASP A 37 -3.13 -9.91 -9.47
N ASN A 38 -3.09 -10.68 -8.38
CA ASN A 38 -3.86 -10.61 -7.15
C ASN A 38 -3.41 -9.48 -6.19
N TYR A 39 -4.27 -8.46 -6.00
CA TYR A 39 -4.24 -7.61 -4.80
C TYR A 39 -5.28 -8.11 -3.77
N PRO A 40 -4.87 -8.77 -2.66
CA PRO A 40 -5.79 -9.15 -1.59
C PRO A 40 -6.05 -7.96 -0.64
N THR A 41 -6.84 -7.00 -1.10
CA THR A 41 -7.38 -5.89 -0.27
C THR A 41 -8.90 -5.83 -0.28
N ALA A 42 -9.56 -6.96 -0.56
CA ALA A 42 -10.95 -7.16 -0.20
C ALA A 42 -11.05 -7.53 1.30
N VAL A 43 -11.39 -6.53 2.12
CA VAL A 43 -12.06 -6.83 3.39
C VAL A 43 -13.39 -7.46 3.02
N GLU A 44 -13.52 -8.77 3.20
CA GLU A 44 -14.81 -9.45 3.11
C GLU A 44 -15.73 -8.85 4.18
N ARG A 45 -16.61 -7.92 3.76
CA ARG A 45 -17.77 -7.59 4.55
C ARG A 45 -18.64 -8.85 4.56
N PRO A 46 -19.03 -9.40 5.73
CA PRO A 46 -19.95 -10.52 5.76
C PRO A 46 -21.23 -10.14 5.01
N PRO A 47 -21.88 -11.07 4.30
CA PRO A 47 -23.09 -10.76 3.56
C PRO A 47 -24.13 -10.17 4.49
N GLU A 48 -24.62 -8.97 4.15
CA GLU A 48 -25.70 -8.29 4.84
C GLU A 48 -26.90 -9.28 4.93
N PRO A 49 -27.44 -9.60 6.12
CA PRO A 49 -28.55 -10.53 6.22
C PRO A 49 -29.75 -9.96 5.46
N CYS A 50 -30.36 -10.77 4.59
CA CYS A 50 -31.45 -10.36 3.71
C CYS A 50 -32.57 -9.66 4.49
N PHE A 51 -32.66 -8.35 4.35
CA PHE A 51 -33.49 -7.47 5.17
C PHE A 51 -34.96 -7.45 4.69
N ILE A 52 -35.55 -8.61 4.48
CA ILE A 52 -36.98 -8.79 4.16
C ILE A 52 -37.55 -9.90 5.04
N LEU A 53 -37.83 -9.55 6.29
CA LEU A 53 -38.95 -10.05 7.12
C LEU A 53 -38.97 -9.25 8.44
N LEU A 54 -39.19 -7.93 8.34
CA LEU A 54 -39.45 -7.08 9.50
C LEU A 54 -40.86 -7.30 10.05
N GLY A 55 -41.06 -8.47 10.65
CA GLY A 55 -42.18 -8.78 11.53
C GLY A 55 -41.68 -8.97 12.95
N SER A 56 -41.81 -7.94 13.78
CA SER A 56 -41.73 -8.06 15.25
C SER A 56 -40.38 -8.45 15.87
N ILE A 57 -39.25 -7.94 15.37
CA ILE A 57 -38.00 -7.95 16.15
C ILE A 57 -38.12 -6.89 17.26
N PRO A 58 -38.10 -7.23 18.57
CA PRO A 58 -38.17 -6.25 19.63
C PRO A 58 -36.95 -5.33 19.63
N ARG A 59 -37.17 -4.04 19.92
CA ARG A 59 -36.16 -2.97 19.85
C ARG A 59 -34.96 -3.17 20.80
N SER A 60 -35.03 -4.15 21.70
CA SER A 60 -33.94 -4.62 22.55
C SER A 60 -32.76 -5.24 21.78
N ILE A 61 -32.98 -5.81 20.60
CA ILE A 61 -31.92 -6.50 19.83
C ILE A 61 -30.98 -5.53 19.10
N LEU A 62 -31.40 -4.28 18.87
CA LEU A 62 -30.53 -3.24 18.30
C LEU A 62 -29.49 -2.68 19.30
N ASN A 63 -29.55 -3.07 20.57
CA ASN A 63 -28.54 -2.70 21.59
C ASN A 63 -27.31 -3.61 21.59
N GLY A 64 -27.01 -4.30 20.48
CA GLY A 64 -25.79 -5.10 20.28
C GLY A 64 -24.51 -4.29 20.03
N ALA A 65 -24.44 -3.03 20.49
CA ALA A 65 -23.41 -2.07 20.08
C ALA A 65 -22.76 -1.33 21.28
N SER A 66 -22.17 -2.09 22.21
CA SER A 66 -21.09 -1.57 23.07
C SER A 66 -20.12 -2.67 23.48
N GLY A 67 -19.62 -3.40 22.49
CA GLY A 67 -18.32 -4.06 22.57
C GLY A 67 -17.19 -3.03 22.70
N HIS A 68 -17.15 -2.34 23.84
CA HIS A 68 -16.01 -1.52 24.25
C HIS A 68 -14.81 -2.46 24.24
N PRO A 69 -13.77 -2.24 23.40
CA PRO A 69 -12.60 -3.11 23.43
C PRO A 69 -11.99 -2.96 24.82
N SER A 70 -12.08 -4.02 25.61
CA SER A 70 -11.66 -4.02 27.02
C SER A 70 -10.27 -3.40 27.12
N THR A 71 -10.16 -2.32 27.88
CA THR A 71 -8.94 -1.51 28.01
C THR A 71 -7.87 -2.25 28.82
N ILE A 72 -7.45 -3.41 28.34
CA ILE A 72 -6.27 -4.11 28.85
C ILE A 72 -5.10 -3.17 28.60
N LEU A 73 -4.51 -2.70 29.70
CA LEU A 73 -3.47 -1.67 29.79
C LEU A 73 -2.11 -2.15 29.23
N ASN A 74 -2.12 -2.69 28.02
CA ASN A 74 -0.92 -3.06 27.27
C ASN A 74 -0.46 -1.86 26.44
N ALA A 75 0.85 -1.59 26.50
CA ALA A 75 1.45 -0.35 26.01
C ALA A 75 1.24 -0.12 24.50
N GLN A 76 0.21 0.66 24.17
CA GLN A 76 0.00 1.19 22.82
C GLN A 76 1.18 2.09 22.39
N PRO A 77 1.48 2.18 21.08
CA PRO A 77 2.44 3.14 20.59
C PRO A 77 1.99 4.58 20.90
N ARG A 78 2.82 5.32 21.66
CA ARG A 78 2.63 6.75 21.94
C ARG A 78 2.50 7.55 20.64
N LYS A 79 1.64 8.58 20.67
CA LYS A 79 1.36 9.51 19.55
C LYS A 79 2.60 10.25 19.02
N ARG A 80 3.54 10.61 19.91
CA ARG A 80 4.84 11.21 19.51
C ARG A 80 5.79 10.13 19.04
N LEU A 81 6.36 10.30 17.84
CA LEU A 81 7.39 9.41 17.30
C LEU A 81 8.66 9.46 18.16
N PRO A 82 9.35 8.32 18.39
CA PRO A 82 10.64 8.31 19.05
C PRO A 82 11.75 8.79 18.09
N GLU A 83 12.75 9.48 18.62
CA GLU A 83 13.87 10.02 17.84
C GLU A 83 14.70 8.92 17.17
N ARG A 84 14.97 7.83 17.89
CA ARG A 84 15.83 6.73 17.44
C ARG A 84 15.25 6.00 16.23
N THR A 85 15.95 6.11 15.11
CA THR A 85 15.77 5.21 13.96
C THR A 85 16.48 3.88 14.27
N ALA A 86 15.95 2.78 13.77
CA ALA A 86 16.64 1.50 13.65
C ALA A 86 16.53 1.04 12.19
N PHE A 87 17.62 0.49 11.68
CA PHE A 87 17.69 -0.09 10.34
C PHE A 87 17.40 -1.58 10.44
N VAL A 88 16.36 -2.01 9.76
CA VAL A 88 15.84 -3.38 9.82
C VAL A 88 16.37 -4.11 8.61
N HIS A 89 17.32 -5.03 8.82
CA HIS A 89 17.96 -5.80 7.75
C HIS A 89 17.47 -7.24 7.71
N CYS A 90 17.46 -7.85 6.53
CA CYS A 90 17.30 -9.30 6.41
C CYS A 90 18.52 -10.02 7.02
N ALA A 91 18.28 -11.02 7.87
CA ALA A 91 19.37 -11.80 8.48
C ALA A 91 20.06 -12.75 7.48
N LYS A 92 19.39 -13.11 6.37
CA LYS A 92 19.92 -14.06 5.36
C LYS A 92 20.85 -13.39 4.34
N CYS A 93 20.49 -12.20 3.84
CA CYS A 93 21.26 -11.50 2.79
C CYS A 93 21.81 -10.12 3.22
N GLY A 94 21.42 -9.60 4.38
CA GLY A 94 21.84 -8.27 4.85
C GLY A 94 21.10 -7.08 4.24
N GLU A 95 20.19 -7.32 3.28
CA GLU A 95 19.40 -6.29 2.59
C GLU A 95 18.64 -5.37 3.57
N LEU A 96 18.54 -4.08 3.26
CA LEU A 96 17.73 -3.14 4.05
C LEU A 96 16.24 -3.34 3.73
N LEU A 97 15.44 -3.67 4.75
CA LEU A 97 14.00 -3.90 4.61
C LEU A 97 13.20 -2.66 5.02
N TYR A 98 13.44 -2.13 6.22
CA TYR A 98 12.74 -0.95 6.74
C TYR A 98 13.68 0.04 7.44
N ARG A 99 13.34 1.32 7.39
CA ARG A 99 13.79 2.32 8.38
C ARG A 99 12.67 2.56 9.38
N TYR A 100 12.88 2.21 10.65
CA TYR A 100 11.83 2.17 11.66
C TYR A 100 12.11 3.09 12.85
N LYS A 101 11.12 3.88 13.30
CA LYS A 101 11.24 4.68 14.53
C LYS A 101 10.99 3.83 15.77
N LYS A 102 12.08 3.37 16.40
CA LYS A 102 12.07 2.39 17.49
C LYS A 102 11.93 3.04 18.86
N GLY A 103 10.83 2.71 19.55
CA GLY A 103 10.64 3.04 20.96
C GLY A 103 11.25 1.99 21.88
N GLY A 104 12.11 2.39 22.82
CA GLY A 104 12.65 1.51 23.87
C GLY A 104 13.88 0.68 23.46
N LYS A 105 14.48 -0.01 24.45
CA LYS A 105 15.77 -0.71 24.31
C LYS A 105 15.65 -2.13 23.72
N GLY A 106 14.60 -2.90 24.07
CA GLY A 106 14.45 -4.33 23.70
C GLY A 106 14.29 -4.66 22.21
N THR A 107 14.20 -5.94 21.88
CA THR A 107 14.16 -6.47 20.49
C THR A 107 12.93 -6.01 19.70
N LEU A 108 13.07 -5.79 18.38
CA LEU A 108 11.96 -5.45 17.49
C LEU A 108 11.15 -6.71 17.12
N VAL A 109 10.17 -7.06 17.95
CA VAL A 109 9.21 -8.16 17.68
C VAL A 109 7.97 -7.66 16.91
N LYS A 110 7.59 -6.39 17.15
CA LYS A 110 6.38 -5.75 16.62
C LYS A 110 6.75 -4.44 15.92
N CYS A 111 6.36 -4.29 14.67
CA CYS A 111 6.63 -3.12 13.83
C CYS A 111 5.29 -2.51 13.41
N TYR A 112 4.88 -1.39 14.02
CA TYR A 112 3.62 -0.72 13.63
C TYR A 112 3.82 0.03 12.32
N GLU A 113 2.89 -0.10 11.37
CA GLU A 113 3.03 0.48 10.03
C GLU A 113 3.25 2.01 10.09
N GLU A 114 2.53 2.69 10.99
CA GLU A 114 2.64 4.14 11.30
C GLU A 114 4.03 4.64 11.77
N ARG A 115 4.97 3.74 12.06
CA ARG A 115 6.34 4.05 12.54
C ARG A 115 7.42 3.62 11.55
N ILE A 116 7.02 3.03 10.42
CA ILE A 116 7.89 2.82 9.27
C ILE A 116 8.07 4.19 8.61
N VAL A 117 9.33 4.60 8.44
CA VAL A 117 9.69 5.86 7.76
C VAL A 117 9.78 5.61 6.26
N GLU A 118 10.45 4.51 5.89
CA GLU A 118 10.67 4.06 4.52
C GLU A 118 10.57 2.53 4.48
N ASP A 119 9.88 2.03 3.46
CA ASP A 119 9.66 0.61 3.16
C ASP A 119 10.37 0.27 1.84
N PHE A 120 11.28 -0.70 1.86
CA PHE A 120 12.04 -1.18 0.70
C PHE A 120 11.55 -2.54 0.18
N THR A 121 10.37 -2.99 0.64
CA THR A 121 9.80 -4.33 0.42
C THR A 121 8.49 -4.31 -0.37
N ASN A 122 8.12 -3.15 -0.93
CA ASN A 122 6.91 -2.90 -1.72
C ASN A 122 5.57 -3.29 -1.04
N GLY A 123 5.59 -3.66 0.25
CA GLY A 123 4.44 -4.17 1.00
C GLY A 123 4.31 -5.70 1.03
N ASP A 124 5.18 -6.45 0.36
CA ASP A 124 5.05 -7.90 0.16
C ASP A 124 5.53 -8.74 1.37
N LEU A 125 6.13 -8.12 2.39
CA LEU A 125 6.69 -8.76 3.61
C LEU A 125 7.76 -9.83 3.33
N THR A 126 8.23 -9.90 2.10
CA THR A 126 9.28 -10.78 1.61
C THR A 126 10.50 -9.94 1.22
N CYS A 127 11.69 -10.54 1.32
CA CYS A 127 12.92 -9.85 0.93
C CYS A 127 13.20 -10.06 -0.57
N HIS A 128 13.19 -8.98 -1.35
CA HIS A 128 13.48 -8.98 -2.80
C HIS A 128 14.74 -9.79 -3.17
N SER A 129 15.83 -9.64 -2.41
CA SER A 129 17.14 -10.24 -2.74
C SER A 129 17.25 -11.73 -2.38
N CYS A 130 16.33 -12.32 -1.61
CA CYS A 130 16.45 -13.73 -1.18
C CYS A 130 15.13 -14.50 -1.01
N GLY A 131 13.99 -13.90 -1.37
CA GLY A 131 12.64 -14.48 -1.36
C GLY A 131 12.07 -14.80 0.02
N SER A 132 12.80 -14.56 1.12
CA SER A 132 12.34 -15.00 2.44
C SER A 132 11.29 -14.06 3.03
N GLU A 133 10.15 -14.60 3.43
CA GLU A 133 9.26 -13.97 4.41
C GLU A 133 10.04 -13.60 5.68
N PHE A 134 9.95 -12.35 6.09
CA PHE A 134 10.59 -11.85 7.31
C PHE A 134 9.59 -11.36 8.36
N ALA A 135 8.35 -11.06 7.95
CA ALA A 135 7.28 -10.62 8.84
C ALA A 135 5.90 -11.12 8.36
N ARG A 136 4.91 -11.00 9.24
CA ARG A 136 3.49 -11.29 8.95
C ARG A 136 2.63 -10.08 9.34
N ARG A 137 1.70 -9.66 8.47
CA ARG A 137 0.69 -8.64 8.79
C ARG A 137 -0.24 -9.18 9.89
N THR A 138 -0.56 -8.33 10.86
CA THR A 138 -1.45 -8.66 11.97
C THR A 138 -1.95 -7.38 12.65
N LEU A 139 -3.16 -7.43 13.23
CA LEU A 139 -3.68 -6.34 14.04
C LEU A 139 -3.17 -6.47 15.48
N ILE A 140 -2.39 -5.49 15.93
CA ILE A 140 -1.83 -5.45 17.29
C ILE A 140 -2.43 -4.25 18.02
N HIS A 141 -3.18 -4.52 19.09
CA HIS A 141 -3.92 -3.51 19.86
C HIS A 141 -4.83 -2.63 18.98
N GLY A 142 -5.50 -3.24 18.00
CA GLY A 142 -6.40 -2.56 17.06
C GLY A 142 -5.72 -1.76 15.95
N ARG A 143 -4.39 -1.88 15.78
CA ARG A 143 -3.60 -1.12 14.79
C ARG A 143 -2.87 -2.08 13.83
N PRO A 144 -2.72 -1.74 12.54
CA PRO A 144 -1.98 -2.56 11.60
C PRO A 144 -0.48 -2.59 11.94
N ALA A 145 0.08 -3.79 11.97
CA ALA A 145 1.47 -4.02 12.31
C ALA A 145 2.04 -5.26 11.62
N HIS A 146 3.35 -5.23 11.38
CA HIS A 146 4.13 -6.38 10.95
C HIS A 146 4.76 -7.04 12.16
N LYS A 147 4.38 -8.30 12.44
CA LYS A 147 5.01 -9.13 13.46
C LYS A 147 6.21 -9.82 12.82
N MET A 148 7.40 -9.53 13.33
CA MET A 148 8.66 -10.05 12.80
C MET A 148 8.80 -11.55 13.09
N ILE A 149 9.30 -12.31 12.12
CA ILE A 149 9.64 -13.73 12.27
C ILE A 149 11.01 -13.81 12.95
N GLY A 150 11.09 -14.59 14.03
CA GLY A 150 12.32 -14.76 14.81
C GLY A 150 13.49 -15.26 13.95
N GLY A 151 14.67 -14.65 14.13
CA GLY A 151 15.89 -15.03 13.40
C GLY A 151 15.95 -14.65 11.92
N LYS A 152 14.87 -14.09 11.33
CA LYS A 152 14.87 -13.61 9.93
C LYS A 152 15.34 -12.16 9.76
N VAL A 153 15.43 -11.41 10.87
CA VAL A 153 15.63 -9.97 10.86
C VAL A 153 16.74 -9.57 11.84
N THR A 154 17.66 -8.72 11.39
CA THR A 154 18.76 -8.16 12.16
C THR A 154 18.59 -6.65 12.29
N LEU A 155 18.74 -6.11 13.50
CA LEU A 155 18.66 -4.67 13.76
C LEU A 155 20.06 -4.06 13.77
N LYS A 156 20.28 -3.07 12.91
CA LYS A 156 21.41 -2.14 13.01
C LYS A 156 20.91 -0.81 13.59
N LYS A 157 21.76 -0.15 14.40
CA LYS A 157 21.48 1.14 15.02
C LYS A 157 22.07 2.25 14.17
#